data_AF-A0A9D4HSF0-F1
#
_entry.id   AF-A0A9D4HSF0-F1
#
_cell.length_a   1.000
_cell.length_b   1.000
_cell.length_c   1.000
_cell.angle_alpha   90.00
_cell.angle_beta   90.00
_cell.angle_gamma   90.00
#
_symmetry.space_group_name_H-M   'P 1'
#
loop_
_entity.id
_entity.type
_entity.pdbx_description
1 polymer ?
#
loop_
_entity_poly.entity_id
_entity_poly.type
_entity_poly.pdbx_seq_one_letter_code
_entity_poly.pdbx_strand_id
1 'polypeptide(L)'
;MSFKTNSLFPSKEKWKSVIKKAVRQHETSHWRLRLEQHKDFSLFKEVHKSLQPATIWRLAKIRPDSLSLMKFLSRLCCKNPPEQPVLCSKCTHQYMHIEVVHALFECPFTDSPTRLQTFLETVRPVSAPRHEHLKNAEPATLVLYLMGMIDDVISDLMPTELYPEFLINYTNFLQSVLAA
;
A
#
# COMPACT_ATOMS: atom_id res chain seq x y z
N MET A 1 -29.94 19.17 -1.70
CA MET A 1 -30.75 18.17 -0.97
C MET A 1 -31.90 18.89 -0.32
N SER A 2 -33.15 18.54 -0.66
CA SER A 2 -34.35 19.06 0.01
C SER A 2 -34.64 18.19 1.23
N PHE A 3 -34.75 18.79 2.42
CA PHE A 3 -34.91 18.10 3.71
C PHE A 3 -36.35 18.10 4.25
N LYS A 4 -37.34 18.40 3.41
CA LYS A 4 -38.75 18.35 3.79
C LYS A 4 -39.44 17.15 3.14
N THR A 5 -39.32 16.00 3.75
CA THR A 5 -40.30 14.93 3.59
C THR A 5 -41.06 14.82 4.91
N ASN A 6 -42.20 15.51 4.94
CA ASN A 6 -43.12 15.68 6.08
C ASN A 6 -42.55 16.59 7.19
N SER A 7 -43.41 17.42 7.76
CA SER A 7 -43.14 18.56 8.66
C SER A 7 -42.54 18.20 10.04
N LEU A 8 -41.90 17.03 10.19
CA LEU A 8 -41.27 16.57 11.41
C LEU A 8 -39.75 16.53 11.24
N PHE A 9 -39.05 17.23 12.13
CA PHE A 9 -37.60 17.09 12.25
C PHE A 9 -37.25 15.63 12.57
N PRO A 10 -36.25 15.04 11.89
CA PRO A 10 -35.80 13.69 12.19
C PRO A 10 -35.22 13.61 13.61
N SER A 11 -35.30 12.41 14.21
CA SER A 11 -34.69 12.18 15.54
C SER A 11 -33.20 12.53 15.53
N LYS A 12 -32.65 12.83 16.70
CA LYS A 12 -31.23 13.15 16.87
C LYS A 12 -30.32 12.05 16.31
N GLU A 13 -30.66 10.77 16.49
CA GLU A 13 -29.87 9.67 15.88
C GLU A 13 -29.95 9.69 14.36
N LYS A 14 -31.16 9.90 13.81
CA LYS A 14 -31.37 9.90 12.37
C LYS A 14 -30.68 11.09 11.71
N TRP A 15 -30.73 12.27 12.32
CA TRP A 15 -30.00 13.45 11.88
C TRP A 15 -28.49 13.25 11.94
N LYS A 16 -27.95 12.69 13.04
CA LYS A 16 -26.52 12.33 13.14
C LYS A 16 -26.09 11.34 12.06
N SER A 17 -26.93 10.35 11.74
CA SER A 17 -26.66 9.37 10.69
C SER A 17 -26.61 10.04 9.31
N VAL A 18 -27.57 10.92 9.01
CA VAL A 18 -27.62 11.70 7.75
C VAL A 18 -26.38 12.58 7.61
N ILE A 19 -26.01 13.32 8.66
CA ILE A 19 -24.80 14.17 8.65
C ILE A 19 -23.55 13.32 8.45
N LYS A 20 -23.36 12.23 9.22
CA LYS A 20 -22.20 11.33 9.06
C LYS A 20 -22.10 10.77 7.65
N LYS A 21 -23.23 10.39 7.04
CA LYS A 21 -23.27 9.89 5.67
C LYS A 21 -22.86 10.99 4.68
N ALA A 22 -23.40 12.20 4.83
CA ALA A 22 -23.07 13.34 3.96
C ALA A 22 -21.60 13.74 4.06
N VAL A 23 -21.04 13.83 5.29
CA VAL A 23 -19.62 14.10 5.52
C VAL A 23 -18.75 13.03 4.87
N ARG A 24 -19.03 11.75 5.14
CA ARG A 24 -18.28 10.63 4.55
C ARG A 24 -18.33 10.64 3.02
N GLN A 25 -19.49 10.94 2.43
CA GLN A 25 -19.62 11.07 0.98
C GLN A 25 -18.79 12.23 0.44
N HIS A 26 -18.87 13.40 1.07
CA HIS A 26 -18.07 14.57 0.69
C HIS A 26 -16.57 14.29 0.77
N GLU A 27 -16.09 13.75 1.89
CA GLU A 27 -14.69 13.35 2.08
C GLU A 27 -14.25 12.30 1.05
N THR A 28 -15.08 11.29 0.78
CA THR A 28 -14.78 10.26 -0.21
C THR A 28 -14.67 10.85 -1.62
N SER A 29 -15.57 11.76 -2.00
CA SER A 29 -15.52 12.43 -3.31
C SER A 29 -14.29 13.34 -3.42
N HIS A 30 -13.99 14.14 -2.39
CA HIS A 30 -12.82 15.01 -2.37
C HIS A 30 -11.52 14.22 -2.44
N TRP A 31 -11.49 13.07 -1.75
CA TRP A 31 -10.39 12.12 -1.79
C TRP A 31 -10.20 11.53 -3.19
N ARG A 32 -11.28 11.06 -3.85
CA ARG A 32 -11.21 10.56 -5.24
C ARG A 32 -10.70 11.61 -6.21
N LEU A 33 -11.25 12.82 -6.14
CA LEU A 33 -10.81 13.95 -6.96
C LEU A 33 -9.32 14.26 -6.75
N ARG A 34 -8.87 14.29 -5.49
CA ARG A 34 -7.47 14.53 -5.16
C ARG A 34 -6.57 13.43 -5.70
N LEU A 35 -6.99 12.17 -5.58
CA LEU A 35 -6.28 11.07 -6.22
C LEU A 35 -6.22 11.35 -7.72
N GLU A 36 -7.34 11.39 -8.43
CA GLU A 36 -7.42 11.56 -9.89
C GLU A 36 -6.53 12.68 -10.43
N GLN A 37 -6.55 13.86 -9.80
CA GLN A 37 -5.89 15.07 -10.31
C GLN A 37 -4.41 15.21 -9.94
N HIS A 38 -3.96 14.66 -8.81
CA HIS A 38 -2.59 14.89 -8.34
C HIS A 38 -1.63 13.75 -8.71
N LYS A 39 -0.48 14.13 -9.28
CA LYS A 39 0.63 13.20 -9.57
C LYS A 39 1.24 12.61 -8.29
N ASP A 40 1.12 13.33 -7.18
CA ASP A 40 1.52 12.97 -5.79
C ASP A 40 1.04 11.60 -5.31
N PHE A 41 0.02 11.06 -5.97
CA PHE A 41 -0.60 9.79 -5.61
C PHE A 41 -0.51 8.77 -6.74
N SER A 42 0.42 8.90 -7.68
CA SER A 42 0.57 7.95 -8.80
C SER A 42 0.84 6.53 -8.30
N LEU A 43 1.87 6.33 -7.48
CA LEU A 43 2.15 5.04 -6.84
C LEU A 43 1.03 4.63 -5.88
N PHE A 44 0.52 5.60 -5.12
CA PHE A 44 -0.57 5.39 -4.20
C PHE A 44 -1.80 4.85 -4.94
N LYS A 45 -2.17 5.38 -6.10
CA LYS A 45 -3.31 4.94 -6.93
C LYS A 45 -3.15 3.50 -7.37
N GLU A 46 -1.98 3.10 -7.84
CA GLU A 46 -1.76 1.72 -8.29
C GLU A 46 -1.92 0.74 -7.13
N VAL A 47 -1.33 1.05 -5.97
CA VAL A 47 -1.54 0.25 -4.75
C VAL A 47 -2.99 0.35 -4.26
N HIS A 48 -3.63 1.52 -4.35
CA HIS A 48 -4.95 1.78 -3.78
C HIS A 48 -6.15 1.27 -4.58
N LYS A 49 -5.99 1.06 -5.88
CA LYS A 49 -7.01 0.35 -6.68
C LYS A 49 -7.29 -1.02 -6.06
N SER A 50 -6.25 -1.65 -5.53
CA SER A 50 -6.28 -2.96 -4.92
C SER A 50 -6.44 -2.92 -3.38
N LEU A 51 -5.70 -2.03 -2.72
CA LEU A 51 -5.67 -1.91 -1.28
C LEU A 51 -6.59 -0.78 -0.81
N GLN A 52 -7.59 -1.05 0.01
CA GLN A 52 -8.37 0.06 0.61
C GLN A 52 -7.50 0.82 1.64
N PRO A 53 -7.48 2.17 1.68
CA PRO A 53 -6.70 2.91 2.69
C PRO A 53 -7.12 2.55 4.11
N ALA A 54 -8.41 2.24 4.26
CA ALA A 54 -8.97 1.74 5.48
C ALA A 54 -8.28 0.46 5.98
N THR A 55 -7.71 -0.38 5.11
CA THR A 55 -7.06 -1.64 5.49
C THR A 55 -5.75 -1.39 6.23
N ILE A 56 -4.89 -0.48 5.77
CA ILE A 56 -3.64 -0.11 6.47
C ILE A 56 -3.96 0.44 7.87
N TRP A 57 -4.93 1.36 7.96
CA TRP A 57 -5.32 1.96 9.24
C TRP A 57 -6.07 1.00 10.16
N ARG A 58 -6.91 0.11 9.60
CA ARG A 58 -7.60 -0.95 10.35
C ARG A 58 -6.57 -1.92 10.91
N LEU A 59 -5.56 -2.30 10.13
CA LEU A 59 -4.49 -3.16 10.60
C LEU A 59 -3.73 -2.52 11.75
N ALA A 60 -3.31 -1.25 11.61
CA ALA A 60 -2.64 -0.52 12.69
C ALA A 60 -3.50 -0.40 13.97
N LYS A 61 -4.84 -0.40 13.83
CA LYS A 61 -5.76 -0.39 14.97
C LYS A 61 -5.88 -1.77 15.64
N ILE A 62 -5.92 -2.85 14.84
CA ILE A 62 -6.02 -4.23 15.35
C ILE A 62 -4.69 -4.68 15.95
N ARG A 63 -3.58 -4.27 15.36
CA ARG A 63 -2.19 -4.59 15.74
C ARG A 63 -1.43 -3.28 16.02
N PRO A 64 -1.60 -2.67 17.20
CA PRO A 64 -0.94 -1.40 17.54
C PRO A 64 0.59 -1.44 17.45
N ASP A 65 1.18 -2.62 17.67
CA ASP A 65 2.61 -2.93 17.46
C ASP A 65 3.07 -2.65 16.03
N SER A 66 2.19 -2.80 15.03
CA SER A 66 2.48 -2.56 13.62
C SER A 66 2.35 -1.09 13.18
N LEU A 67 1.95 -0.17 14.07
CA LEU A 67 1.64 1.22 13.69
C LEU A 67 2.81 1.94 13.01
N SER A 68 4.04 1.74 13.47
CA SER A 68 5.24 2.33 12.87
C SER A 68 5.44 1.84 11.43
N LEU A 69 5.27 0.53 11.20
CA LEU A 69 5.36 -0.10 9.88
C LEU A 69 4.26 0.40 8.95
N MET A 70 3.01 0.46 9.43
CA MET A 70 1.89 0.95 8.62
C MET A 70 2.06 2.43 8.23
N LYS A 71 2.64 3.25 9.12
CA LYS A 71 3.04 4.63 8.78
C LYS A 71 4.15 4.67 7.74
N PHE A 72 5.15 3.79 7.86
CA PHE A 72 6.22 3.67 6.88
C PHE A 72 5.68 3.27 5.49
N LEU A 73 4.85 2.22 5.43
CA LEU A 73 4.21 1.77 4.20
C LEU A 73 3.36 2.89 3.58
N SER A 74 2.55 3.58 4.39
CA SER A 74 1.72 4.69 3.90
C SER A 74 2.56 5.80 3.26
N ARG A 75 3.70 6.14 3.88
CA ARG A 75 4.63 7.15 3.32
C ARG A 75 5.24 6.66 2.02
N LEU A 76 5.61 5.39 1.95
CA LEU A 76 6.18 4.78 0.75
C LEU A 76 5.18 4.79 -0.41
N CYS A 77 3.92 4.42 -0.17
CA CYS A 77 2.86 4.48 -1.17
C CYS A 77 2.60 5.92 -1.67
N CYS A 78 2.80 6.93 -0.82
CA CYS A 78 2.64 8.34 -1.16
C CYS A 78 3.92 9.00 -1.73
N LYS A 79 5.01 8.25 -1.97
CA LYS A 79 6.18 8.82 -2.63
C LYS A 79 5.92 8.94 -4.13
N ASN A 80 6.31 10.07 -4.69
CA ASN A 80 6.36 10.25 -6.14
C ASN A 80 7.58 9.56 -6.74
N PRO A 81 7.45 8.98 -7.93
CA PRO A 81 8.60 8.80 -8.81
C PRO A 81 9.27 10.16 -9.00
N PRO A 82 10.60 10.21 -8.97
CA PRO A 82 11.29 11.48 -9.07
C PRO A 82 11.16 12.05 -10.49
N GLU A 83 10.95 13.37 -10.60
CA GLU A 83 10.87 14.07 -11.89
C GLU A 83 12.24 14.19 -12.58
N GLN A 84 13.31 14.02 -11.81
CA GLN A 84 14.71 14.06 -12.26
C GLN A 84 15.45 12.84 -11.69
N PRO A 85 16.54 12.39 -12.33
CA PRO A 85 17.31 11.29 -11.81
C PRO A 85 17.80 11.57 -10.38
N VAL A 86 17.53 10.65 -9.46
CA VAL A 86 17.97 10.74 -8.06
C VAL A 86 19.23 9.93 -7.88
N LEU A 87 20.21 10.50 -7.18
CA LEU A 87 21.44 9.80 -6.83
C LEU A 87 21.19 8.86 -5.65
N CYS A 88 21.48 7.58 -5.82
CA CYS A 88 21.48 6.62 -4.72
C CYS A 88 22.59 6.97 -3.73
N SER A 89 22.24 7.11 -2.44
CA SER A 89 23.19 7.43 -1.37
C SER A 89 24.26 6.35 -1.14
N LYS A 90 24.03 5.13 -1.62
CA LYS A 90 24.94 3.98 -1.42
C LYS A 90 25.85 3.74 -2.62
N CYS A 91 25.24 3.57 -3.80
CA CYS A 91 25.96 3.17 -5.01
C CYS A 91 26.33 4.35 -5.91
N THR A 92 25.85 5.56 -5.60
CA THR A 92 26.04 6.79 -6.39
C THR A 92 25.52 6.71 -7.83
N HIS A 93 24.76 5.67 -8.20
CA HIS A 93 24.06 5.63 -9.49
C HIS A 93 22.81 6.49 -9.45
N GLN A 94 22.48 7.05 -10.60
CA GLN A 94 21.24 7.76 -10.81
C GLN A 94 20.12 6.79 -11.21
N TYR A 95 18.94 6.96 -10.62
CA TYR A 95 17.74 6.21 -10.98
C TYR A 95 16.54 7.16 -11.12
N MET A 96 15.58 6.76 -11.96
CA MET A 96 14.39 7.57 -12.32
C MET A 96 13.07 6.95 -11.84
N HIS A 97 13.12 5.76 -11.24
CA HIS A 97 11.95 5.02 -10.79
C HIS A 97 11.84 5.02 -9.25
N ILE A 98 10.89 4.25 -8.72
CA ILE A 98 10.65 4.13 -7.28
C ILE A 98 11.90 3.59 -6.60
N GLU A 99 12.41 4.29 -5.58
CA GLU A 99 13.62 3.95 -4.81
C GLU A 99 13.75 2.45 -4.43
N VAL A 100 12.62 1.80 -4.15
CA VAL A 100 12.55 0.36 -3.84
C VAL A 100 13.01 -0.52 -5.00
N VAL A 101 12.67 -0.18 -6.24
CA VAL A 101 13.09 -0.95 -7.43
C VAL A 101 14.62 -0.90 -7.54
N HIS A 102 15.21 0.30 -7.45
CA HIS A 102 16.65 0.45 -7.43
C HIS A 102 17.28 -0.37 -6.30
N ALA A 103 16.77 -0.19 -5.07
CA ALA A 103 17.31 -0.87 -3.90
C ALA A 103 17.22 -2.41 -3.99
N LEU A 104 16.17 -2.95 -4.61
CA LEU A 104 15.96 -4.40 -4.71
C LEU A 104 16.70 -5.05 -5.87
N PHE A 105 16.76 -4.41 -7.04
CA PHE A 105 17.16 -5.08 -8.28
C PHE A 105 18.42 -4.52 -8.93
N GLU A 106 18.79 -3.27 -8.62
CA GLU A 106 19.84 -2.58 -9.37
C GLU A 106 21.02 -2.15 -8.50
N CYS A 107 20.79 -1.91 -7.21
CA CYS A 107 21.82 -1.40 -6.31
C CYS A 107 22.83 -2.51 -5.98
N PRO A 108 24.12 -2.36 -6.36
CA PRO A 108 25.13 -3.39 -6.12
C PRO A 108 25.51 -3.54 -4.63
N PHE A 109 25.12 -2.58 -3.78
CA PHE A 109 25.52 -2.55 -2.36
C PHE A 109 24.44 -3.08 -1.40
N THR A 110 23.25 -3.43 -1.89
CA THR A 110 22.15 -3.82 -1.00
C THR A 110 21.98 -5.32 -0.82
N ASP A 111 22.75 -6.17 -1.55
CA ASP A 111 22.60 -7.64 -1.65
C ASP A 111 21.13 -8.09 -1.71
N SER A 112 20.29 -7.22 -2.28
CA SER A 112 18.84 -7.33 -2.13
C SER A 112 18.20 -8.40 -3.01
N PRO A 113 18.73 -8.77 -4.19
CA PRO A 113 18.22 -9.92 -4.92
C PRO A 113 18.30 -11.22 -4.10
N THR A 114 19.43 -11.49 -3.46
CA THR A 114 19.65 -12.66 -2.60
C THR A 114 18.73 -12.63 -1.37
N ARG A 115 18.64 -11.46 -0.72
CA ARG A 115 17.75 -11.24 0.44
C ARG A 115 16.29 -11.40 0.08
N LEU A 116 15.86 -10.89 -1.07
CA LEU A 116 14.50 -11.01 -1.58
C LEU A 116 14.17 -12.48 -1.83
N GLN A 117 15.05 -13.22 -2.50
CA GLN A 117 14.83 -14.65 -2.74
C GLN A 117 14.71 -15.41 -1.41
N THR A 118 15.63 -15.18 -0.47
CA THR A 118 15.59 -15.81 0.85
C THR A 118 14.32 -15.43 1.62
N PHE A 119 13.90 -14.17 1.56
CA PHE A 119 12.66 -13.70 2.18
C PHE A 119 11.43 -14.40 1.59
N LEU A 120 11.32 -14.47 0.26
CA LEU A 120 10.20 -15.14 -0.41
C LEU A 120 10.13 -16.65 -0.08
N GLU A 121 11.29 -17.29 0.14
CA GLU A 121 11.37 -18.72 0.51
C GLU A 121 11.07 -18.99 1.99
N THR A 122 11.32 -18.01 2.87
CA THR A 122 11.19 -18.17 4.33
C THR A 122 9.85 -17.69 4.88
N VAL A 123 9.18 -16.77 4.21
CA VAL A 123 7.93 -16.18 4.72
C VAL A 123 6.76 -17.14 4.54
N ARG A 124 6.28 -17.69 5.66
CA ARG A 124 4.93 -18.26 5.73
C ARG A 124 3.92 -17.10 5.73
N PRO A 125 2.79 -17.19 5.01
CA PRO A 125 2.19 -18.37 4.39
C PRO A 125 2.16 -18.22 2.87
N VAL A 126 3.31 -18.13 2.21
CA VAL A 126 3.35 -18.14 0.75
C VAL A 126 3.11 -19.59 0.30
N SER A 127 1.92 -19.87 -0.22
CA SER A 127 1.66 -21.16 -0.89
C SER A 127 2.59 -21.29 -2.10
N ALA A 128 2.93 -22.52 -2.51
CA ALA A 128 3.80 -22.75 -3.66
C ALA A 128 3.36 -21.99 -4.94
N PRO A 129 2.06 -21.93 -5.28
CA PRO A 129 1.60 -21.14 -6.43
C PRO A 129 1.81 -19.63 -6.27
N ARG A 130 1.69 -19.11 -5.05
CA ARG A 130 1.92 -17.68 -4.76
C ARG A 130 3.40 -17.32 -4.89
N HIS A 131 4.27 -18.21 -4.45
CA HIS A 131 5.71 -18.03 -4.56
C HIS A 131 6.14 -17.96 -6.03
N GLU A 132 5.59 -18.84 -6.86
CA GLU A 132 5.84 -18.84 -8.29
C GLU A 132 5.32 -17.57 -8.98
N HIS A 133 4.11 -17.11 -8.62
CA HIS A 133 3.57 -15.84 -9.13
C HIS A 133 4.45 -14.64 -8.76
N LEU A 134 4.91 -14.55 -7.50
CA LEU A 134 5.79 -13.48 -7.06
C LEU A 134 7.17 -13.54 -7.73
N LYS A 135 7.72 -14.74 -7.94
CA LYS A 135 9.02 -14.92 -8.62
C LYS A 135 8.98 -14.54 -10.09
N ASN A 136 7.85 -14.77 -10.76
CA ASN A 136 7.67 -14.49 -12.18
C ASN A 136 7.14 -13.07 -12.46
N ALA A 137 6.84 -12.29 -11.42
CA ALA A 137 6.36 -10.92 -11.57
C ALA A 137 7.47 -9.99 -12.05
N GLU A 138 7.14 -9.10 -13.00
CA GLU A 138 8.00 -7.98 -13.40
C GLU A 138 8.40 -7.14 -12.18
N PRO A 139 9.63 -6.56 -12.13
CA PRO A 139 10.14 -5.86 -10.96
C PRO A 139 9.20 -4.78 -10.40
N ALA A 140 8.58 -3.98 -11.28
CA ALA A 140 7.63 -2.95 -10.87
C ALA A 140 6.38 -3.56 -10.21
N THR A 141 5.84 -4.62 -10.78
CA THR A 141 4.66 -5.33 -10.25
C THR A 141 4.99 -6.02 -8.93
N LEU A 142 6.16 -6.63 -8.81
CA LEU A 142 6.61 -7.24 -7.57
C LEU A 142 6.67 -6.21 -6.45
N VAL A 143 7.25 -5.02 -6.70
CA VAL A 143 7.26 -3.92 -5.72
C VAL A 143 5.85 -3.54 -5.29
N LEU A 144 4.87 -3.48 -6.20
CA LEU A 144 3.49 -3.21 -5.82
C LEU A 144 2.91 -4.31 -4.91
N TYR A 145 3.18 -5.60 -5.19
CA TYR A 145 2.79 -6.68 -4.29
C TYR A 145 3.46 -6.58 -2.92
N LEU A 146 4.76 -6.24 -2.86
CA LEU A 146 5.46 -6.03 -1.59
C LEU A 146 4.87 -4.86 -0.79
N MET A 147 4.28 -3.87 -1.49
CA MET A 147 3.58 -2.74 -0.89
C MET A 147 2.11 -3.03 -0.55
N GLY A 148 1.65 -4.27 -0.74
CA GLY A 148 0.32 -4.70 -0.36
C GLY A 148 -0.74 -4.68 -1.47
N MET A 149 -0.34 -4.50 -2.73
CA MET A 149 -1.25 -4.71 -3.87
C MET A 149 -1.79 -6.14 -3.84
N ILE A 150 -3.10 -6.28 -4.08
CA ILE A 150 -3.80 -7.55 -4.27
C ILE A 150 -4.55 -7.44 -5.60
N ASP A 151 -4.22 -8.28 -6.56
CA ASP A 151 -5.03 -8.51 -7.74
C ASP A 151 -5.88 -9.78 -7.56
N ASP A 152 -6.67 -10.15 -8.56
CA ASP A 152 -7.52 -11.35 -8.50
C ASP A 152 -6.67 -12.60 -8.23
N VAL A 153 -5.47 -12.67 -8.80
CA VAL A 153 -4.54 -13.80 -8.62
C VAL A 153 -4.05 -13.90 -7.17
N ILE A 154 -3.54 -12.82 -6.59
CA ILE A 154 -3.11 -12.81 -5.18
C ILE A 154 -4.29 -13.01 -4.24
N SER A 155 -5.47 -12.47 -4.57
CA SER A 155 -6.69 -12.65 -3.78
C SER A 155 -7.09 -14.11 -3.68
N ASP A 156 -7.10 -14.84 -4.80
CA ASP A 156 -7.41 -16.27 -4.84
C ASP A 156 -6.36 -17.10 -4.10
N LEU A 157 -5.11 -16.66 -4.15
CA LEU A 157 -4.00 -17.34 -3.51
C LEU A 157 -3.84 -17.00 -2.03
N MET A 158 -4.51 -15.96 -1.50
CA MET A 158 -4.32 -15.47 -0.13
C MET A 158 -5.63 -15.37 0.65
N PRO A 159 -5.87 -16.27 1.63
CA PRO A 159 -6.94 -16.12 2.59
C PRO A 159 -6.89 -14.75 3.26
N THR A 160 -8.04 -14.09 3.40
CA THR A 160 -8.15 -12.72 3.93
C THR A 160 -7.57 -12.59 5.35
N GLU A 161 -7.59 -13.68 6.12
CA GLU A 161 -7.08 -13.78 7.48
C GLU A 161 -5.56 -13.64 7.56
N LEU A 162 -4.85 -13.99 6.48
CA LEU A 162 -3.38 -13.97 6.41
C LEU A 162 -2.85 -12.64 5.85
N TYR A 163 -3.72 -11.81 5.29
CA TYR A 163 -3.35 -10.51 4.73
C TYR A 163 -2.67 -9.56 5.75
N PRO A 164 -3.12 -9.47 7.02
CA PRO A 164 -2.41 -8.74 8.06
C PRO A 164 -0.93 -9.12 8.22
N GLU A 165 -0.64 -10.41 8.31
CA GLU A 165 0.72 -10.93 8.52
C GLU A 165 1.57 -10.73 7.26
N PHE A 166 0.98 -10.96 6.09
CA PHE A 166 1.60 -10.64 4.81
C PHE A 166 2.04 -9.17 4.79
N LEU A 167 1.14 -8.23 5.06
CA LEU A 167 1.45 -6.81 4.97
C LEU A 167 2.55 -6.41 5.96
N ILE A 168 2.51 -6.94 7.19
CA ILE A 168 3.53 -6.66 8.22
C ILE A 168 4.89 -7.21 7.81
N ASN A 169 4.98 -8.48 7.39
CA ASN A 169 6.24 -9.13 7.04
C ASN A 169 6.91 -8.45 5.85
N TYR A 170 6.14 -8.13 4.80
CA TYR A 170 6.65 -7.51 3.59
C TYR A 170 7.03 -6.04 3.83
N THR A 171 6.27 -5.31 4.65
CA THR A 171 6.63 -3.95 5.07
C THR A 171 7.93 -3.94 5.87
N ASN A 172 8.12 -4.89 6.79
CA ASN A 172 9.36 -5.06 7.55
C ASN A 172 10.55 -5.31 6.61
N PHE A 173 10.39 -6.20 5.62
CA PHE A 173 11.41 -6.48 4.63
C PHE A 173 11.78 -5.22 3.83
N LEU A 174 10.78 -4.50 3.30
CA LEU A 174 11.00 -3.24 2.58
C LEU A 174 11.76 -2.22 3.42
N GLN A 175 11.39 -2.08 4.69
CA GLN A 175 12.09 -1.19 5.62
C GLN A 175 13.55 -1.62 5.80
N SER A 176 13.82 -2.92 5.92
CA SER A 176 15.18 -3.46 6.09
C SER A 176 16.07 -3.29 4.85
N VAL A 177 15.48 -3.19 3.66
CA VAL A 177 16.20 -2.95 2.39
C VAL A 177 16.51 -1.47 2.24
N LEU A 178 15.55 -0.61 2.54
CA LEU A 178 15.68 0.84 2.43
C LEU A 178 16.51 1.46 3.56
N ALA A 179 16.60 0.81 4.72
CA ALA A 179 17.40 1.27 5.86
C ALA A 179 18.84 0.71 5.90
N ALA A 180 19.15 -0.33 5.10
CA ALA A 180 20.52 -0.77 4.87
C ALA A 180 21.31 0.31 4.11
#